data_AF-A0AAN6Q321-F1
#
_entry.id   AF-A0AAN6Q321-F1
#
_cell.length_a   1.000
_cell.length_b   1.000
_cell.length_c   1.000
_cell.angle_alpha   90.00
_cell.angle_beta   90.00
_cell.angle_gamma   90.00
#
_symmetry.space_group_name_H-M   'P 1'
#
loop_
_entity.id
_entity.type
_entity.pdbx_description
1 polymer ?
#
loop_
_entity_poly.entity_id
_entity_poly.type
_entity_poly.pdbx_seq_one_letter_code
_entity_poly.pdbx_strand_id
1 'polypeptide(L)'
;MTSLFRRIWTGRPPSPPRVFSNTNFERISAACKIEEETFPGYFAARYYPVRIGDVFVSRYQVVGKLGYGAYSTVWLVRDLAQHRHVALKVFIRSQVMGRAADHELNTYQHITHVSTSSSHPGRKAVRSLLDSFRVSGPDGEHHCLVHPPLWDSVKGFLGRNPVRRLPPVVLRVVLQQLLMALDFLHSECHLIHTDLKMDNIMLGAGDNSTFDEFEQQELGAHHREKKSTAASSIFLVS
;
A
#
# COMPACT_ATOMS: atom_id res chain seq x y z
N MET A 1 18.55 30.68 36.50
CA MET A 1 18.28 31.12 35.12
C MET A 1 18.02 29.89 34.26
N THR A 2 16.78 29.39 34.28
CA THR A 2 16.34 28.19 33.55
C THR A 2 15.79 28.62 32.19
N SER A 3 16.57 28.42 31.13
CA SER A 3 16.12 28.69 29.76
C SER A 3 15.34 27.48 29.23
N LEU A 4 14.02 27.58 29.28
CA LEU A 4 13.07 26.70 28.60
C LEU A 4 13.01 27.12 27.12
N PHE A 5 13.87 26.54 26.28
CA PHE A 5 13.68 26.60 24.83
C PHE A 5 12.49 25.70 24.46
N ARG A 6 11.30 26.29 24.48
CA ARG A 6 10.10 25.72 23.88
C ARG A 6 10.33 25.70 22.37
N ARG A 7 10.71 24.54 21.82
CA ARG A 7 10.81 24.29 20.38
C ARG A 7 9.44 24.60 19.76
N ILE A 8 9.32 25.73 19.08
CA ILE A 8 8.11 26.12 18.35
C ILE A 8 7.99 25.15 17.17
N TRP A 9 7.00 24.27 17.20
CA TRP A 9 6.63 23.45 16.05
C TRP A 9 5.98 24.36 15.00
N THR A 10 6.69 24.64 13.90
CA THR A 10 6.22 25.46 12.78
C THR A 10 5.47 24.64 11.72
N GLY A 11 4.90 23.49 12.09
CA GLY A 11 4.19 22.58 11.18
C GLY A 11 2.67 22.69 11.29
N ARG A 12 1.96 22.39 10.20
CA ARG A 12 0.50 22.18 10.23
C ARG A 12 0.18 21.06 11.25
N PRO A 13 -0.79 21.25 12.15
CA PRO A 13 -1.14 20.22 13.12
C PRO A 13 -1.76 18.99 12.42
N PRO A 14 -1.62 17.77 12.99
CA PRO A 14 -2.25 16.57 12.44
C PRO A 14 -3.76 16.78 12.23
N SER A 15 -4.30 16.24 11.14
CA SER A 15 -5.74 16.30 10.90
C SER A 15 -6.49 15.41 11.90
N PRO A 16 -7.69 15.80 12.35
CA PRO A 16 -8.51 14.94 13.19
C PRO A 16 -8.89 13.65 12.44
N PRO A 17 -9.01 12.51 13.14
CA PRO A 17 -9.56 11.29 12.57
C PRO A 17 -10.99 11.53 12.05
N ARG A 18 -11.32 10.95 10.91
CA ARG A 18 -12.68 10.94 10.36
C ARG A 18 -13.55 9.91 11.06
N VAL A 19 -14.86 10.14 11.04
CA VAL A 19 -15.84 9.18 11.55
C VAL A 19 -16.47 8.46 10.38
N PHE A 20 -16.31 7.13 10.33
CA PHE A 20 -16.94 6.27 9.34
C PHE A 20 -18.28 5.78 9.90
N SER A 21 -19.35 6.50 9.60
CA SER A 21 -20.69 6.22 10.11
C SER A 21 -21.59 5.49 9.10
N ASN A 22 -21.03 5.00 7.99
CA ASN A 22 -21.80 4.26 7.00
C ASN A 22 -22.27 2.92 7.58
N THR A 23 -23.56 2.81 7.88
CA THR A 23 -24.19 1.59 8.39
C THR A 23 -24.77 0.70 7.30
N ASN A 24 -24.73 1.16 6.03
CA ASN A 24 -25.37 0.49 4.89
C ASN A 24 -24.41 -0.49 4.20
N PHE A 25 -23.77 -1.37 4.98
CA PHE A 25 -22.96 -2.46 4.44
C PHE A 25 -23.74 -3.77 4.46
N GLU A 26 -23.63 -4.53 3.38
CA GLU A 26 -24.18 -5.87 3.31
C GLU A 26 -23.41 -6.78 4.28
N ARG A 27 -24.13 -7.42 5.21
CA ARG A 27 -23.53 -8.38 6.13
C ARG A 27 -23.44 -9.73 5.43
N ILE A 28 -22.21 -10.13 5.11
CA ILE A 28 -21.91 -11.46 4.62
C ILE A 28 -21.96 -12.45 5.79
N SER A 29 -22.55 -13.62 5.56
CA SER A 29 -22.58 -14.71 6.55
C SER A 29 -21.16 -15.15 6.92
N ALA A 30 -20.91 -15.41 8.21
CA ALA A 30 -19.62 -15.92 8.69
C ALA A 30 -19.22 -17.29 8.10
N ALA A 31 -20.17 -18.02 7.49
CA ALA A 31 -19.88 -19.27 6.79
C ALA A 31 -19.32 -19.05 5.36
N CYS A 32 -19.52 -17.86 4.79
CA CYS A 32 -19.03 -17.52 3.46
C CYS A 32 -17.59 -17.02 3.58
N LYS A 33 -16.65 -17.80 3.04
CA LYS A 33 -15.24 -17.38 2.96
C LYS A 33 -15.07 -16.27 1.95
N ILE A 34 -14.46 -15.18 2.37
CA ILE A 34 -14.13 -14.04 1.51
C ILE A 34 -12.62 -13.87 1.42
N GLU A 35 -12.14 -13.38 0.28
CA GLU A 35 -10.78 -12.85 0.14
C GLU A 35 -9.68 -13.78 0.71
N GLU A 36 -8.93 -13.37 1.74
CA GLU A 36 -7.86 -14.15 2.35
C GLU A 36 -8.35 -15.46 2.99
N GLU A 37 -9.63 -15.54 3.37
CA GLU A 37 -10.22 -16.74 3.96
C GLU A 37 -10.32 -17.89 2.95
N THR A 38 -10.20 -17.57 1.66
CA THR A 38 -10.19 -18.55 0.57
C THR A 38 -8.83 -19.24 0.41
N PHE A 39 -7.75 -18.71 0.99
CA PHE A 39 -6.43 -19.33 0.88
C PHE A 39 -6.34 -20.63 1.69
N PRO A 40 -5.71 -21.68 1.13
CA PRO A 40 -5.39 -22.88 1.88
C PRO A 40 -4.54 -22.54 3.12
N GLY A 41 -4.94 -23.02 4.28
CA GLY A 41 -4.23 -22.77 5.54
C GLY A 41 -4.47 -21.38 6.14
N TYR A 42 -5.50 -20.63 5.69
CA TYR A 42 -5.97 -19.44 6.39
C TYR A 42 -6.27 -19.75 7.86
N PHE A 43 -5.76 -18.89 8.74
CA PHE A 43 -6.02 -18.96 10.17
C PHE A 43 -6.14 -17.54 10.72
N ALA A 44 -7.37 -17.14 11.06
CA ALA A 44 -7.72 -15.77 11.44
C ALA A 44 -6.83 -15.21 12.57
N ALA A 45 -6.46 -16.02 13.57
CA ALA A 45 -5.58 -15.62 14.68
C ALA A 45 -4.11 -15.34 14.28
N ARG A 46 -3.76 -15.48 13.00
CA ARG A 46 -2.50 -14.97 12.45
C ARG A 46 -2.65 -13.59 11.82
N TYR A 47 -3.86 -13.16 11.48
CA TYR A 47 -4.10 -11.87 10.86
C TYR A 47 -4.37 -10.83 11.94
N TYR A 48 -3.87 -9.61 11.74
CA TYR A 48 -4.29 -8.49 12.57
C TYR A 48 -5.73 -8.10 12.17
N PRO A 49 -6.67 -7.96 13.13
CA PRO A 49 -8.07 -7.67 12.83
C PRO A 49 -8.28 -6.17 12.54
N VAL A 50 -7.76 -5.69 11.40
CA VAL A 50 -7.86 -4.28 10.99
C VAL A 50 -9.31 -3.88 10.78
N ARG A 51 -9.74 -2.75 11.36
CA ARG A 51 -11.09 -2.19 11.16
C ARG A 51 -11.01 -0.82 10.51
N ILE A 52 -12.03 -0.50 9.71
CA ILE A 52 -12.22 0.83 9.15
C ILE A 52 -12.32 1.84 10.30
N GLY A 53 -11.60 2.95 10.18
CA GLY A 53 -11.52 3.99 11.21
C GLY A 53 -10.45 3.77 12.28
N ASP A 54 -9.84 2.58 12.40
CA ASP A 54 -8.73 2.34 13.33
C ASP A 54 -7.58 3.31 13.06
N VAL A 55 -6.91 3.78 14.12
CA VAL A 55 -5.76 4.69 14.02
C VAL A 55 -4.50 3.99 14.53
N PHE A 56 -3.61 3.64 13.62
CA PHE A 56 -2.33 3.01 13.94
C PHE A 56 -1.31 4.07 14.34
N VAL A 57 -0.58 3.81 15.42
CA VAL A 57 0.50 4.67 15.98
C VAL A 57 0.10 6.15 16.03
N SER A 58 -1.16 6.42 16.38
CA SER A 58 -1.75 7.77 16.47
C SER A 58 -1.62 8.63 15.20
N ARG A 59 -1.40 8.01 14.03
CA ARG A 59 -1.10 8.72 12.78
C ARG A 59 -1.82 8.18 11.56
N TYR A 60 -1.96 6.86 11.43
CA TYR A 60 -2.46 6.22 10.21
C TYR A 60 -3.88 5.74 10.40
N GLN A 61 -4.85 6.50 9.92
CA GLN A 61 -6.25 6.12 10.04
C GLN A 61 -6.69 5.24 8.87
N VAL A 62 -7.25 4.06 9.16
CA VAL A 62 -7.73 3.12 8.14
C VAL A 62 -8.96 3.67 7.41
N VAL A 63 -8.89 3.68 6.08
CA VAL A 63 -9.97 4.13 5.19
C VAL A 63 -10.68 2.93 4.56
N GLY A 64 -9.95 1.97 4.01
CA GLY A 64 -10.53 0.80 3.33
C GLY A 64 -9.47 -0.16 2.83
N LYS A 65 -9.90 -1.37 2.44
CA LYS A 65 -8.98 -2.42 2.02
C LYS A 65 -8.59 -2.24 0.56
N LEU A 66 -7.30 -2.32 0.26
CA LEU A 66 -6.75 -2.25 -1.11
C LEU A 66 -6.43 -3.63 -1.67
N GLY A 67 -6.07 -4.58 -0.81
CA GLY A 67 -5.72 -5.92 -1.25
C GLY A 67 -5.35 -6.85 -0.11
N TYR A 68 -5.09 -8.09 -0.47
CA TYR A 68 -4.75 -9.15 0.46
C TYR A 68 -3.89 -10.21 -0.24
N GLY A 69 -3.13 -10.94 0.55
CA GLY A 69 -2.39 -12.12 0.13
C GLY A 69 -2.28 -13.10 1.28
N ALA A 70 -1.70 -14.27 1.02
CA ALA A 70 -1.60 -15.34 2.02
C ALA A 70 -0.86 -14.94 3.33
N TYR A 71 -0.07 -13.86 3.30
CA TYR A 71 0.81 -13.46 4.39
C TYR A 71 0.65 -12.00 4.84
N SER A 72 -0.23 -11.22 4.21
CA SER A 72 -0.46 -9.82 4.59
C SER A 72 -1.76 -9.28 4.03
N THR A 73 -2.30 -8.25 4.67
CA THR A 73 -3.38 -7.42 4.13
C THR A 73 -2.85 -6.02 3.84
N VAL A 74 -3.44 -5.33 2.86
CA VAL A 74 -3.03 -3.98 2.44
C VAL A 74 -4.24 -3.06 2.49
N TRP A 75 -4.06 -1.92 3.14
CA TRP A 75 -5.12 -0.97 3.46
C TRP A 75 -4.77 0.43 2.98
N LEU A 76 -5.74 1.13 2.40
CA LEU A 76 -5.66 2.56 2.22
C LEU A 76 -5.82 3.20 3.59
N VAL A 77 -4.89 4.08 3.95
CA VAL A 77 -4.94 4.81 5.21
C VAL A 77 -4.65 6.29 4.97
N ARG A 78 -5.21 7.14 5.82
CA ARG A 78 -4.92 8.57 5.85
C ARG A 78 -3.77 8.82 6.83
N ASP A 79 -2.67 9.37 6.32
CA ASP A 79 -1.59 9.90 7.15
C ASP A 79 -2.04 11.25 7.71
N LEU A 80 -2.46 11.24 8.98
CA LEU A 80 -3.01 12.42 9.65
C LEU A 80 -1.95 13.52 9.82
N ALA A 81 -0.67 13.16 9.93
CA ALA A 81 0.42 14.12 10.11
C ALA A 81 0.84 14.78 8.79
N GLN A 82 0.83 14.02 7.69
CA GLN A 82 1.26 14.51 6.37
C GLN A 82 0.10 14.90 5.44
N HIS A 83 -1.15 14.75 5.89
CA HIS A 83 -2.37 15.11 5.16
C HIS A 83 -2.48 14.48 3.77
N ARG A 84 -2.16 13.18 3.66
CA ARG A 84 -2.18 12.44 2.40
C ARG A 84 -2.60 10.99 2.63
N HIS A 85 -3.01 10.30 1.57
CA HIS A 85 -3.23 8.85 1.63
C HIS A 85 -1.93 8.09 1.44
N VAL A 86 -1.86 6.93 2.09
CA VAL A 86 -0.77 5.95 1.98
C VAL A 86 -1.34 4.53 2.01
N ALA A 87 -0.55 3.55 1.55
CA ALA A 87 -0.89 2.15 1.67
C ALA A 87 -0.17 1.53 2.89
N LEU A 88 -0.94 0.93 3.79
CA LEU A 88 -0.45 0.20 4.96
C LEU A 88 -0.54 -1.30 4.70
N LYS A 89 0.62 -1.96 4.57
CA LYS A 89 0.74 -3.42 4.50
C LYS A 89 0.95 -3.97 5.90
N VAL A 90 0.05 -4.82 6.37
CA VAL A 90 0.09 -5.46 7.69
C VAL A 90 0.36 -6.95 7.50
N PHE A 91 1.47 -7.45 8.03
CA PHE A 91 1.87 -8.85 7.90
C PHE A 91 1.15 -9.73 8.91
N ILE A 92 0.95 -10.99 8.54
CA ILE A 92 0.48 -12.00 9.50
C ILE A 92 1.55 -12.29 10.55
N ARG A 93 1.10 -12.72 11.72
CA ARG A 93 1.95 -13.29 12.75
C ARG A 93 2.39 -14.70 12.37
N SER A 94 3.69 -14.91 12.25
CA SER A 94 4.34 -16.23 12.16
C SER A 94 5.84 -16.03 12.35
N GLN A 95 6.55 -16.96 13.02
CA GLN A 95 8.01 -16.85 13.16
C GLN A 95 8.75 -16.86 11.81
N VAL A 96 8.25 -17.65 10.85
CA VAL A 96 8.77 -17.65 9.47
C VAL A 96 8.45 -16.32 8.80
N MET A 97 7.27 -15.77 9.03
CA MET A 97 6.85 -14.50 8.43
C MET A 97 7.48 -13.28 9.08
N GLY A 98 7.86 -13.33 10.36
CA GLY A 98 8.65 -12.28 11.00
C GLY A 98 9.98 -12.12 10.27
N ARG A 99 10.67 -13.23 9.99
CA ARG A 99 11.88 -13.23 9.16
C ARG A 99 11.64 -12.73 7.75
N ALA A 100 10.51 -13.09 7.13
CA ALA A 100 10.16 -12.62 5.78
C ALA A 100 9.87 -11.10 5.76
N ALA A 101 9.15 -10.58 6.75
CA ALA A 101 8.85 -9.16 6.89
C ALA A 101 10.11 -8.35 7.20
N ASP A 102 11.00 -8.86 8.06
CA ASP A 102 12.31 -8.27 8.31
C ASP A 102 13.18 -8.28 7.05
N HIS A 103 13.17 -9.37 6.28
CA HIS A 103 13.87 -9.45 5.00
C HIS A 103 13.33 -8.42 4.00
N GLU A 104 12.01 -8.29 3.87
CA GLU A 104 11.38 -7.30 3.00
C GLU A 104 11.72 -5.87 3.45
N LEU A 105 11.68 -5.58 4.75
CA LEU A 105 12.10 -4.28 5.31
C LEU A 105 13.58 -3.98 5.00
N ASN A 106 14.48 -4.92 5.24
CA ASN A 106 15.91 -4.77 4.97
C ASN A 106 16.17 -4.54 3.47
N THR A 107 15.41 -5.21 2.60
CA THR A 107 15.46 -5.00 1.15
C THR A 107 15.09 -3.56 0.78
N TYR A 108 14.00 -3.04 1.33
CA TYR A 108 13.60 -1.64 1.12
C TYR A 108 14.62 -0.64 1.67
N GLN A 109 15.21 -0.90 2.84
CA GLN A 109 16.26 -0.06 3.41
C GLN A 109 17.49 0.00 2.50
N HIS A 110 17.91 -1.14 1.96
CA HIS A 110 19.01 -1.23 0.99
C HIS A 110 18.71 -0.43 -0.28
N ILE A 111 17.53 -0.66 -0.90
CA ILE A 111 17.10 0.09 -2.09
C ILE A 111 17.08 1.60 -1.81
N THR A 112 16.57 2.01 -0.64
CA THR A 112 16.50 3.42 -0.25
C THR A 112 17.89 4.01 -0.12
N HIS A 113 18.81 3.30 0.55
CA HIS A 113 20.21 3.71 0.71
C HIS A 113 20.87 3.96 -0.65
N VAL A 114 20.83 2.98 -1.56
CA VAL A 114 21.40 3.10 -2.92
C VAL A 114 20.72 4.23 -3.71
N SER A 115 19.40 4.36 -3.61
CA SER A 115 18.60 5.38 -4.29
C SER A 115 18.97 6.82 -3.88
N THR A 116 19.48 7.03 -2.66
CA THR A 116 19.88 8.39 -2.19
C THR A 116 21.07 8.97 -2.95
N SER A 117 22.01 8.13 -3.37
CA SER A 117 23.21 8.53 -4.12
C SER A 117 23.10 8.28 -5.62
N SER A 118 22.05 7.59 -6.07
CA SER A 118 21.86 7.18 -7.46
C SER A 118 21.14 8.24 -8.30
N SER A 119 21.70 8.51 -9.50
CA SER A 119 21.02 9.26 -10.57
C SER A 119 20.23 8.37 -11.52
N HIS A 120 20.20 7.06 -11.29
CA HIS A 120 19.56 6.11 -12.21
C HIS A 120 18.05 6.39 -12.33
N PRO A 121 17.52 6.59 -13.56
CA PRO A 121 16.11 6.96 -13.74
C PRO A 121 15.15 5.88 -13.23
N GLY A 122 15.55 4.61 -13.35
CA GLY A 122 14.78 3.45 -12.92
C GLY A 122 14.42 3.41 -11.43
N ARG A 123 15.14 4.13 -10.56
CA ARG A 123 14.83 4.18 -9.13
C ARG A 123 13.45 4.74 -8.81
N LYS A 124 12.89 5.55 -9.73
CA LYS A 124 11.53 6.11 -9.60
C LYS A 124 10.43 5.10 -9.93
N ALA A 125 10.77 4.02 -10.64
CA ALA A 125 9.85 2.95 -11.03
C ALA A 125 9.86 1.76 -10.04
N VAL A 126 10.63 1.84 -8.95
CA VAL A 126 10.57 0.92 -7.82
C VAL A 126 9.77 1.60 -6.70
N ARG A 127 8.77 0.91 -6.13
CA ARG A 127 7.98 1.49 -5.03
C ARG A 127 8.88 1.76 -3.82
N SER A 128 8.78 2.95 -3.23
CA SER A 128 9.53 3.30 -2.03
C SER A 128 8.82 2.87 -0.74
N LEU A 129 9.60 2.70 0.33
CA LEU A 129 9.12 2.59 1.69
C LEU A 129 9.07 3.99 2.33
N LEU A 130 7.97 4.34 2.97
CA LEU A 130 7.76 5.65 3.61
C LEU A 130 7.91 5.61 5.12
N ASP A 131 7.49 4.50 5.74
CA ASP A 131 7.56 4.27 7.18
C ASP A 131 7.47 2.77 7.46
N SER A 132 7.91 2.35 8.64
CA SER A 132 7.79 0.97 9.12
C SER A 132 7.64 0.97 10.64
N PHE A 133 6.73 0.15 11.15
CA PHE A 133 6.52 0.02 12.59
C PHE A 133 5.98 -1.37 12.93
N ARG A 134 5.85 -1.64 14.23
CA ARG A 134 5.18 -2.84 14.74
C ARG A 134 3.94 -2.43 15.53
N VAL A 135 2.93 -3.29 15.51
CA VAL A 135 1.69 -3.11 16.25
C VAL A 135 1.36 -4.38 17.02
N SER A 136 0.95 -4.22 18.27
CA SER A 136 0.49 -5.34 19.09
C SER A 136 -0.96 -5.66 18.75
N GLY A 137 -1.22 -6.87 18.26
CA GLY A 137 -2.54 -7.45 18.10
C GLY A 137 -2.90 -8.40 19.26
N PRO A 138 -4.11 -8.96 19.26
CA PRO A 138 -4.58 -9.88 20.31
C PRO A 138 -3.66 -11.09 20.52
N ASP A 139 -3.06 -11.58 19.45
CA ASP A 139 -2.27 -12.81 19.43
C ASP A 139 -0.75 -12.57 19.27
N GLY A 140 -0.30 -11.31 19.30
CA GLY A 140 1.12 -10.94 19.23
C GLY A 140 1.40 -9.73 18.33
N GLU A 141 2.68 -9.50 18.07
CA GLU A 141 3.16 -8.36 17.27
C GLU A 141 3.04 -8.62 15.77
N HIS A 142 2.69 -7.58 15.01
CA HIS A 142 2.60 -7.58 13.56
C HIS A 142 3.50 -6.49 12.97
N HIS A 143 4.19 -6.82 11.88
CA HIS A 143 4.98 -5.84 11.13
C HIS A 143 4.07 -5.05 10.21
N CYS A 144 4.34 -3.76 10.11
CA CYS A 144 3.63 -2.82 9.27
C CYS A 144 4.61 -2.06 8.39
N LEU A 145 4.34 -2.03 7.09
CA LEU A 145 5.10 -1.24 6.11
C LEU A 145 4.18 -0.23 5.44
N VAL A 146 4.61 1.03 5.37
CA VAL A 146 3.85 2.13 4.77
C VAL A 146 4.47 2.52 3.44
N HIS A 147 3.65 2.57 2.39
CA HIS A 147 4.08 2.83 1.02
C HIS A 147 3.27 3.96 0.38
N PRO A 148 3.74 4.55 -0.73
CA PRO A 148 2.89 5.35 -1.60
C PRO A 148 1.68 4.50 -2.02
N PRO A 149 0.46 5.06 -2.01
CA PRO A 149 -0.70 4.33 -2.46
C PRO A 149 -0.64 4.20 -3.98
N LEU A 150 -0.95 3.01 -4.48
CA LEU A 150 -0.98 2.71 -5.92
C LEU A 150 -2.39 2.26 -6.29
N TRP A 151 -2.80 2.55 -7.52
CA TRP A 151 -4.19 2.42 -7.92
C TRP A 151 -4.59 0.98 -8.22
N ASP A 152 -3.99 0.38 -9.24
CA ASP A 152 -4.35 -0.96 -9.67
C ASP A 152 -3.14 -1.71 -10.22
N SER A 153 -3.16 -3.03 -10.12
CA SER A 153 -2.17 -3.87 -10.78
C SER A 153 -2.48 -3.97 -12.28
N VAL A 154 -1.47 -4.31 -13.09
CA VAL A 154 -1.69 -4.63 -14.51
C VAL A 154 -2.70 -5.78 -14.65
N LYS A 155 -2.66 -6.77 -13.76
CA LYS A 155 -3.63 -7.86 -13.74
C LYS A 155 -5.06 -7.37 -13.47
N GLY A 156 -5.23 -6.53 -12.44
CA GLY A 156 -6.53 -5.95 -12.10
C GLY A 156 -7.08 -5.10 -13.24
N PHE A 157 -6.22 -4.30 -13.87
CA PHE A 157 -6.58 -3.49 -15.02
C PHE A 157 -7.05 -4.35 -16.20
N LEU A 158 -6.31 -5.42 -16.51
CA LEU A 158 -6.69 -6.36 -17.56
C LEU A 158 -7.98 -7.11 -17.25
N GLY A 159 -8.23 -7.44 -15.97
CA GLY A 159 -9.46 -8.10 -15.52
C GLY A 159 -10.70 -7.22 -15.70
N ARG A 160 -10.56 -5.90 -15.51
CA ARG A 160 -11.64 -4.92 -15.72
C ARG A 160 -11.83 -4.54 -17.18
N ASN A 161 -10.83 -4.76 -18.04
CA ASN A 161 -10.93 -4.50 -19.47
C ASN A 161 -11.55 -5.71 -20.20
N PRO A 162 -12.73 -5.57 -20.84
CA PRO A 162 -13.36 -6.67 -21.60
C PRO A 162 -12.44 -7.24 -22.68
N VAL A 163 -11.56 -6.42 -23.26
CA VAL A 163 -10.61 -6.82 -24.32
C VAL A 163 -9.42 -7.61 -23.74
N ARG A 164 -9.19 -7.54 -22.42
CA ARG A 164 -8.08 -8.20 -21.70
C ARG A 164 -6.70 -7.93 -22.33
N ARG A 165 -6.51 -6.73 -22.89
CA ARG A 165 -5.24 -6.28 -23.47
C ARG A 165 -4.94 -4.85 -23.02
N LEU A 166 -3.66 -4.53 -22.90
CA LEU A 166 -3.24 -3.14 -22.75
C LEU A 166 -3.22 -2.47 -24.14
N PRO A 167 -3.68 -1.21 -24.26
CA PRO A 167 -3.44 -0.42 -25.46
C PRO A 167 -1.93 -0.39 -25.76
N PRO A 168 -1.49 -0.45 -27.03
CA PRO A 168 -0.06 -0.53 -27.37
C PRO A 168 0.80 0.58 -26.74
N VAL A 169 0.26 1.80 -26.65
CA VAL A 169 0.92 2.94 -26.01
C VAL A 169 1.15 2.68 -24.51
N VAL A 170 0.13 2.19 -23.81
CA VAL A 170 0.22 1.84 -22.37
C VAL A 170 1.21 0.70 -22.16
N LEU A 171 1.16 -0.35 -23.00
CA LEU A 171 2.09 -1.47 -22.91
C LEU A 171 3.55 -1.02 -23.08
N ARG A 172 3.84 -0.13 -24.04
CA ARG A 172 5.18 0.41 -24.23
C ARG A 172 5.67 1.13 -22.98
N VAL A 173 4.83 1.96 -22.36
CA VAL A 173 5.18 2.68 -21.12
C VAL A 173 5.39 1.70 -19.96
N VAL A 174 4.53 0.68 -19.80
CA VAL A 174 4.68 -0.39 -18.80
C VAL A 174 6.01 -1.10 -18.94
N LEU A 175 6.33 -1.57 -20.15
CA LEU A 175 7.57 -2.29 -20.39
C LEU A 175 8.80 -1.39 -20.17
N GLN A 176 8.75 -0.14 -20.62
CA GLN A 176 9.85 0.80 -20.42
C GLN A 176 10.12 1.04 -18.93
N GLN A 177 9.09 1.34 -18.13
CA GLN A 177 9.25 1.56 -16.69
C GLN A 177 9.70 0.30 -15.97
N LEU A 178 9.16 -0.86 -16.34
CA LEU A 178 9.55 -2.16 -15.78
C LEU A 178 11.04 -2.47 -16.05
N LEU A 179 11.48 -2.31 -17.29
CA LEU A 179 12.87 -2.57 -17.67
C LEU A 179 13.82 -1.58 -16.98
N MET A 180 13.45 -0.31 -16.86
CA MET A 180 14.23 0.67 -16.09
C MET A 180 14.31 0.30 -14.60
N ALA A 181 13.21 -0.14 -14.00
CA ALA A 181 13.19 -0.59 -12.61
C ALA A 181 14.10 -1.80 -12.39
N LEU A 182 14.04 -2.78 -13.29
CA LEU A 182 14.89 -3.97 -13.24
C LEU A 182 16.37 -3.64 -13.44
N ASP A 183 16.68 -2.76 -14.40
CA ASP A 183 18.05 -2.30 -14.64
C ASP A 183 18.64 -1.64 -13.40
N PHE A 184 17.88 -0.76 -12.74
CA PHE A 184 18.29 -0.16 -11.45
C PHE A 184 18.51 -1.22 -10.36
N LEU A 185 17.55 -2.14 -10.18
CA LEU A 185 17.65 -3.18 -9.16
C LEU A 185 18.85 -4.10 -9.39
N HIS A 186 19.15 -4.44 -10.63
CA HIS A 186 20.21 -5.38 -10.97
C HIS A 186 21.60 -4.72 -10.96
N SER A 187 21.73 -3.56 -11.63
CA SER A 187 23.02 -2.90 -11.86
C SER A 187 23.55 -2.16 -10.64
N GLU A 188 22.67 -1.52 -9.84
CA GLU A 188 23.08 -0.70 -8.71
C GLU A 188 22.70 -1.29 -7.36
N CYS A 189 21.48 -1.84 -7.23
CA CYS A 189 21.08 -2.47 -5.96
C CYS A 189 21.62 -3.91 -5.81
N HIS A 190 22.04 -4.56 -6.90
CA HIS A 190 22.44 -5.97 -6.92
C HIS A 190 21.40 -6.92 -6.32
N LEU A 191 20.12 -6.65 -6.60
CA LEU A 191 18.97 -7.43 -6.15
C LEU A 191 18.30 -8.12 -7.33
N ILE A 192 17.73 -9.30 -7.08
CA ILE A 192 16.84 -10.00 -8.03
C ILE A 192 15.44 -9.97 -7.42
N HIS A 193 14.42 -9.56 -8.19
CA HIS A 193 13.05 -9.45 -7.68
C HIS A 193 12.42 -10.80 -7.32
N THR A 194 12.72 -11.85 -8.09
CA THR A 194 12.27 -13.26 -7.91
C THR A 194 10.76 -13.55 -8.06
N ASP A 195 9.88 -12.54 -8.01
CA ASP A 195 8.42 -12.73 -8.21
C ASP A 195 7.83 -11.72 -9.22
N LEU A 196 8.40 -11.67 -10.43
CA LEU A 196 7.94 -10.75 -11.47
C LEU A 196 6.65 -11.27 -12.13
N LYS A 197 5.51 -10.66 -11.81
CA LYS A 197 4.19 -11.01 -12.36
C LYS A 197 3.29 -9.78 -12.49
N MET A 198 2.19 -9.91 -13.23
CA MET A 198 1.26 -8.80 -13.50
C MET A 198 0.57 -8.25 -12.24
N ASP A 199 0.45 -9.06 -11.18
CA ASP A 199 -0.03 -8.64 -9.86
C ASP A 199 0.93 -7.65 -9.18
N ASN A 200 2.23 -7.78 -9.46
CA ASN A 200 3.32 -7.04 -8.83
C ASN A 200 3.80 -5.83 -9.67
N ILE A 201 3.12 -5.55 -10.78
CA ILE A 201 3.33 -4.34 -11.58
C ILE A 201 2.11 -3.45 -11.37
N MET A 202 2.32 -2.37 -10.63
CA MET A 202 1.27 -1.49 -10.15
C MET A 202 1.26 -0.17 -10.92
N LEU A 203 0.08 0.34 -11.21
CA LEU A 203 -0.17 1.63 -11.83
C LEU A 203 -0.34 2.68 -10.73
N GLY A 204 0.38 3.79 -10.85
CA GLY A 204 0.20 4.98 -10.03
C GLY A 204 -1.11 5.69 -10.37
N ALA A 205 -1.73 6.31 -9.36
CA ALA A 205 -2.88 7.19 -9.60
C ALA A 205 -2.43 8.46 -10.33
N GLY A 206 -3.21 8.88 -11.33
CA GLY A 206 -2.96 10.11 -12.09
C GLY A 206 -2.90 11.36 -11.21
N ASP A 207 -3.71 11.35 -10.15
CA ASP A 207 -3.79 12.38 -9.11
C ASP A 207 -4.27 11.76 -7.78
N ASN A 208 -4.20 12.54 -6.69
CA ASN A 208 -4.69 12.11 -5.38
C ASN A 208 -6.23 12.00 -5.32
N SER A 209 -6.96 12.58 -6.29
CA SER A 209 -8.43 12.60 -6.29
C SER A 209 -9.02 11.20 -6.33
N THR A 210 -8.29 10.26 -6.95
CA THR A 210 -8.65 8.85 -7.00
C THR A 210 -8.79 8.23 -5.59
N PHE A 211 -7.91 8.58 -4.65
CA PHE A 211 -7.98 8.08 -3.27
C PHE A 211 -8.92 8.90 -2.40
N ASP A 212 -9.11 10.20 -2.70
CA ASP A 212 -10.16 11.00 -2.09
C ASP A 212 -11.55 10.44 -2.43
N GLU A 213 -11.81 10.09 -3.70
CA GLU A 213 -13.07 9.47 -4.15
C GLU A 213 -13.31 8.14 -3.44
N PHE A 214 -12.27 7.30 -3.31
CA PHE A 214 -12.35 6.07 -2.53
C PHE A 214 -12.74 6.34 -1.07
N GLU A 215 -12.07 7.29 -0.41
CA GLU A 215 -12.40 7.67 0.98
C GLU A 215 -13.85 8.18 1.12
N GLN A 216 -14.34 8.96 0.16
CA GLN A 216 -15.72 9.48 0.18
C GLN A 216 -16.77 8.37 0.00
N GLN A 217 -16.47 7.33 -0.79
CA GLN A 217 -17.33 6.16 -0.93
C GLN A 217 -17.46 5.42 0.41
N GLU A 218 -16.33 5.24 1.12
CA GLU A 218 -16.32 4.62 2.45
C GLU A 218 -17.03 5.48 3.52
N LEU A 219 -16.93 6.82 3.41
CA LEU A 219 -17.59 7.74 4.35
C LEU A 219 -19.11 7.85 4.19
N GLY A 220 -19.67 7.56 3.01
CA GLY A 220 -21.12 7.44 2.81
C GLY A 220 -21.79 8.37 1.78
N ALA A 221 -21.11 8.81 0.71
CA ALA A 221 -21.77 9.57 -0.35
C ALA A 221 -22.03 8.71 -1.62
N HIS A 222 -23.27 8.74 -2.10
CA HIS A 222 -23.83 8.10 -3.30
C HIS A 222 -22.83 7.69 -4.41
N HIS A 223 -23.02 6.46 -4.91
CA HIS A 223 -22.43 5.93 -6.13
C HIS A 223 -22.34 6.99 -7.25
N ARG A 224 -21.11 7.32 -7.65
CA ARG A 224 -20.84 7.96 -8.93
C ARG A 224 -19.74 7.19 -9.65
N GLU A 225 -19.97 7.00 -10.94
CA GLU A 225 -19.17 6.17 -11.84
C GLU A 225 -17.67 6.49 -11.77
N LYS A 226 -16.84 5.44 -11.68
CA LYS A 226 -15.39 5.53 -11.75
C LYS A 226 -15.00 6.10 -13.13
N LYS A 227 -14.52 7.34 -13.19
CA LYS A 227 -13.85 7.83 -14.39
C LYS A 227 -12.52 7.10 -14.55
N SER A 228 -12.21 6.68 -15.77
CA SER A 228 -10.92 6.10 -16.14
C SER A 228 -9.83 7.16 -16.00
N THR A 229 -9.20 7.25 -14.82
CA THR A 229 -7.97 8.03 -14.64
C THR A 229 -6.83 7.35 -15.38
N ALA A 230 -6.14 8.10 -16.24
CA ALA A 230 -4.94 7.63 -16.90
C ALA A 230 -3.87 7.35 -15.84
N ALA A 231 -3.29 6.15 -15.85
CA ALA A 231 -2.14 5.82 -15.01
C ALA A 231 -0.96 6.73 -15.40
N SER A 232 -0.47 7.52 -14.45
CA SER A 232 0.61 8.49 -14.67
C SER A 232 2.00 7.91 -14.39
N SER A 233 2.08 6.76 -13.70
CA SER A 233 3.33 6.15 -13.27
C SER A 233 3.15 4.65 -13.07
N ILE A 234 4.25 3.90 -13.03
CA ILE A 234 4.24 2.44 -12.94
C ILE A 234 5.33 2.02 -11.97
N PHE A 235 5.00 1.10 -11.06
CA PHE A 235 5.84 0.70 -9.96
C PHE A 235 5.92 -0.82 -9.86
N LEU A 236 7.14 -1.32 -9.69
CA LEU A 236 7.38 -2.71 -9.29
C LEU A 236 7.21 -2.82 -7.76
N VAL A 237 6.49 -3.85 -7.31
CA VAL A 237 6.17 -4.09 -5.88
C VAL A 237 6.39 -5.54 -5.46
N SER A 238 6.63 -5.74 -4.16
CA SER A 238 6.75 -7.02 -3.46
C SER A 238 5.50 -7.46 -2.69
#